data_AF-A0A963DBZ1-F1
#
_entry.id   AF-A0A963DBZ1-F1
#
_cell.length_a   1.000
_cell.length_b   1.000
_cell.length_c   1.000
_cell.angle_alpha   90.00
_cell.angle_beta   90.00
_cell.angle_gamma   90.00
#
_symmetry.space_group_name_H-M   'P 1'
#
loop_
_entity.id
_entity.type
_entity.pdbx_description
1 polymer ?
#
loop_
_entity_poly.entity_id
_entity_poly.type
_entity_poly.pdbx_seq_one_letter_code
_entity_poly.pdbx_strand_id
1 'polypeptide(L)'
;MKTVFRVIVVLLLLAGLAYFFLQGEAPPPPQVPPLQPQAQLPAAPEPIAPAAPPIQFPVEQIVPEQMEEALAKEGEAAPDADALASQALAAAAPGGLIADVMLLPDLVRRIVVTVDNLPREKVARKLAPVRAARGPFIVAGEEGARRIGDDNVTRYHPFVKFAEAVDLSTLVKGYVRLYPFFQQAYRDL
;
A
#
# COMPACT_ATOMS: atom_id res chain seq x y z
N MET A 1 -34.68 -36.10 -45.96
CA MET A 1 -34.00 -35.32 -44.88
C MET A 1 -34.91 -34.97 -43.71
N LYS A 2 -36.18 -34.53 -43.91
CA LYS A 2 -37.08 -34.12 -42.80
C LYS A 2 -37.45 -35.24 -41.81
N THR A 3 -37.55 -36.50 -42.27
CA THR A 3 -37.86 -37.65 -41.40
C THR A 3 -36.69 -38.04 -40.49
N VAL A 4 -35.46 -37.99 -41.00
CA VAL A 4 -34.23 -38.27 -40.23
C VAL A 4 -34.02 -37.22 -39.14
N PHE A 5 -34.29 -35.95 -39.43
CA PHE A 5 -34.21 -34.88 -38.43
C PHE A 5 -35.22 -35.05 -37.29
N ARG A 6 -36.46 -35.48 -37.59
CA ARG A 6 -37.48 -35.76 -36.56
C ARG A 6 -37.10 -36.94 -35.68
N VAL A 7 -36.51 -38.00 -36.24
CA VAL A 7 -36.03 -39.15 -35.46
C VAL A 7 -34.90 -38.76 -34.52
N ILE A 8 -33.96 -37.91 -34.97
CA ILE A 8 -32.86 -37.43 -34.13
C ILE A 8 -33.38 -36.57 -32.98
N VAL A 9 -34.33 -35.68 -33.23
CA VAL A 9 -34.92 -34.82 -32.18
C VAL A 9 -35.67 -35.65 -31.14
N VAL A 10 -36.42 -36.68 -31.56
CA VAL A 10 -37.11 -37.59 -30.63
C VAL A 10 -36.12 -38.41 -29.81
N LEU A 11 -35.02 -38.87 -30.41
CA LEU A 11 -33.94 -39.57 -29.70
C LEU A 11 -33.25 -38.69 -28.66
N LEU A 12 -32.98 -37.42 -28.98
CA LEU A 12 -32.38 -36.48 -28.05
C LEU A 12 -33.32 -36.12 -26.90
N LEU A 13 -34.62 -35.98 -27.16
CA LEU A 13 -35.62 -35.75 -26.11
C LEU A 13 -35.76 -36.97 -25.19
N LEU A 14 -35.77 -38.19 -25.74
CA LEU A 14 -35.80 -39.42 -24.94
C LEU A 14 -34.53 -39.60 -24.11
N ALA A 15 -33.36 -39.29 -24.67
CA ALA A 15 -32.10 -39.34 -23.94
C ALA A 15 -32.05 -38.29 -22.82
N GLY A 16 -32.54 -37.07 -23.08
CA GLY A 16 -32.64 -36.01 -22.06
C GLY A 16 -33.61 -36.37 -20.94
N LEU A 17 -34.76 -36.95 -21.26
CA LEU A 17 -35.73 -37.40 -20.26
C LEU A 17 -35.15 -38.55 -19.42
N ALA A 18 -34.52 -39.54 -20.07
CA ALA A 18 -33.89 -40.66 -19.38
C ALA A 18 -32.78 -40.18 -18.43
N TYR A 19 -31.94 -39.24 -18.86
CA TYR A 19 -30.91 -38.64 -18.02
C TYR A 19 -31.51 -37.92 -16.80
N PHE A 20 -32.60 -37.17 -17.01
CA PHE A 20 -33.28 -36.45 -15.93
C PHE A 20 -33.92 -37.40 -14.90
N PHE A 21 -34.55 -38.48 -15.37
CA PHE A 21 -35.11 -39.51 -14.47
C PHE A 21 -34.02 -40.30 -13.73
N LEU A 22 -32.86 -40.53 -14.35
CA LEU A 22 -31.72 -41.22 -13.73
C LEU A 22 -30.95 -40.36 -12.70
N GLN A 23 -31.13 -39.02 -12.71
CA GLN A 23 -30.53 -38.12 -11.71
C GLN A 23 -31.43 -37.88 -10.48
N GLY A 24 -32.64 -38.45 -10.45
CA GLY A 24 -33.66 -38.21 -9.42
C GLY A 24 -33.48 -38.94 -8.08
N GLU A 25 -32.60 -39.93 -7.98
CA GLU A 25 -32.32 -40.59 -6.70
C GLU A 25 -31.27 -39.80 -5.89
N ALA A 26 -31.75 -38.97 -4.96
CA ALA A 26 -30.92 -38.45 -3.88
C ALA A 26 -30.38 -39.63 -3.03
N PRO A 27 -29.08 -39.68 -2.70
CA PRO A 27 -28.57 -40.73 -1.82
C PRO A 27 -29.30 -40.67 -0.47
N PRO A 28 -29.68 -41.82 0.11
CA PRO A 28 -30.32 -41.83 1.42
C PRO A 28 -29.40 -41.14 2.43
N PRO A 29 -29.95 -40.29 3.33
CA PRO A 29 -29.14 -39.63 4.33
C PRO A 29 -28.38 -40.70 5.13
N PRO A 30 -27.08 -40.50 5.41
CA PRO A 30 -26.32 -41.47 6.18
C PRO A 30 -27.01 -41.67 7.53
N GLN A 31 -27.33 -42.93 7.85
CA GLN A 31 -27.85 -43.30 9.15
C GLN A 31 -26.77 -42.95 10.19
N VAL A 32 -27.04 -41.91 11.00
CA VAL A 32 -26.22 -41.58 12.15
C VAL A 32 -26.29 -42.75 13.14
N PRO A 33 -25.16 -43.41 13.47
CA PRO A 33 -25.13 -44.34 14.60
C PRO A 33 -25.59 -43.61 15.87
N PRO A 34 -26.24 -44.29 16.84
CA PRO A 34 -26.52 -43.68 18.12
C PRO A 34 -25.22 -43.10 18.69
N LEU A 35 -25.29 -41.82 19.09
CA LEU A 35 -24.18 -41.07 19.69
C LEU A 35 -23.58 -41.89 20.84
N GLN A 36 -22.46 -42.55 20.57
CA GLN A 36 -21.53 -42.90 21.62
C GLN A 36 -21.13 -41.59 22.28
N PRO A 37 -21.05 -41.51 23.62
CA PRO A 37 -20.56 -40.30 24.28
C PRO A 37 -19.22 -39.92 23.65
N GLN A 38 -19.22 -38.87 22.83
CA GLN A 38 -18.00 -38.33 22.28
C GLN A 38 -17.19 -37.89 23.49
N ALA A 39 -16.06 -38.57 23.74
CA ALA A 39 -15.02 -37.99 24.56
C ALA A 39 -14.80 -36.57 24.02
N GLN A 40 -14.96 -35.56 24.87
CA GLN A 40 -14.74 -34.17 24.50
C GLN A 40 -13.35 -34.09 23.85
N LEU A 41 -13.30 -33.95 22.52
CA LEU A 41 -12.06 -33.61 21.88
C LEU A 41 -11.67 -32.23 22.43
N PRO A 42 -10.41 -32.04 22.87
CA PRO A 42 -9.93 -30.72 23.22
C PRO A 42 -10.22 -29.78 22.06
N ALA A 43 -10.74 -28.59 22.37
CA ALA A 43 -10.94 -27.54 21.37
C ALA A 43 -9.65 -27.41 20.55
N ALA A 44 -9.77 -27.58 19.23
CA ALA A 44 -8.65 -27.32 18.34
C ALA A 44 -8.20 -25.87 18.58
N PRO A 45 -6.91 -25.62 18.89
CA PRO A 45 -6.44 -24.27 19.10
C PRO A 45 -6.71 -23.46 17.84
N GLU A 46 -7.28 -22.26 18.02
CA GLU A 46 -7.47 -21.30 16.93
C GLU A 46 -6.15 -21.13 16.16
N PRO A 47 -6.17 -21.02 14.82
CA PRO A 47 -4.98 -20.70 14.07
C PRO A 47 -4.39 -19.41 14.62
N ILE A 48 -3.22 -19.52 15.26
CA ILE A 48 -2.49 -18.36 15.75
C ILE A 48 -2.13 -17.54 14.51
N ALA A 49 -2.87 -16.45 14.29
CA ALA A 49 -2.48 -15.48 13.27
C ALA A 49 -1.03 -15.09 13.54
N PRO A 50 -0.15 -15.04 12.52
CA PRO A 50 1.22 -14.60 12.72
C PRO A 50 1.20 -13.28 13.49
N ALA A 51 1.85 -13.25 14.65
CA ALA A 51 1.95 -12.03 15.44
C ALA A 51 2.48 -10.94 14.51
N ALA A 52 1.74 -9.83 14.41
CA ALA A 52 2.19 -8.69 13.62
C ALA A 52 3.62 -8.34 14.07
N PRO A 53 4.54 -8.07 13.14
CA PRO A 53 5.92 -7.76 13.49
C PRO A 53 5.92 -6.61 14.51
N PRO A 54 6.76 -6.69 15.56
CA PRO A 54 6.81 -5.66 16.58
C PRO A 54 7.14 -4.31 15.93
N ILE A 55 6.42 -3.26 16.34
CA ILE A 55 6.65 -1.89 15.86
C ILE A 55 8.08 -1.50 16.26
N GLN A 56 8.95 -1.34 15.28
CA GLN A 56 10.34 -0.91 15.51
C GLN A 56 10.35 0.62 15.58
N PHE A 57 10.93 1.15 16.65
CA PHE A 57 11.03 2.60 16.95
C PHE A 57 9.67 3.29 17.16
N PRO A 58 8.91 2.93 18.22
CA PRO A 58 7.69 3.64 18.56
C PRO A 58 8.00 5.11 18.87
N VAL A 59 7.23 6.01 18.29
CA VAL A 59 7.26 7.42 18.71
C VAL A 59 6.47 7.50 20.01
N GLU A 60 7.15 7.71 21.15
CA GLU A 60 6.54 7.69 22.49
C GLU A 60 5.35 8.66 22.64
N GLN A 61 5.32 9.72 21.84
CA GLN A 61 4.27 10.74 21.83
C GLN A 61 2.99 10.28 21.09
N ILE A 62 3.03 9.13 20.42
CA ILE A 62 2.01 8.67 19.50
C ILE A 62 1.39 7.37 20.04
N VAL A 63 0.22 7.50 20.63
CA VAL A 63 -0.54 6.38 21.21
C VAL A 63 -1.63 5.95 20.22
N PRO A 64 -1.74 4.65 19.84
CA PRO A 64 -2.67 4.18 18.81
C PRO A 64 -4.13 4.56 19.06
N GLU A 65 -4.59 4.51 20.31
CA GLU A 65 -5.95 4.85 20.72
C GLU A 65 -6.28 6.34 20.48
N GLN A 66 -5.27 7.20 20.46
CA GLN A 66 -5.41 8.64 20.23
C GLN A 66 -5.30 9.01 18.74
N MET A 67 -5.00 8.04 17.87
CA MET A 67 -4.78 8.27 16.44
C MET A 67 -6.05 8.67 15.71
N GLU A 68 -7.15 7.95 15.96
CA GLU A 68 -8.43 8.19 15.29
C GLU A 68 -9.04 9.50 15.76
N GLU A 69 -8.90 9.83 17.05
CA GLU A 69 -9.30 11.12 17.60
C GLU A 69 -8.45 12.27 17.03
N ALA A 70 -7.13 12.08 16.91
CA ALA A 70 -6.24 13.05 16.30
C ALA A 70 -6.56 13.25 14.81
N LEU A 71 -6.80 12.17 14.04
CA LEU A 71 -7.17 12.26 12.64
C LEU A 71 -8.51 12.99 12.45
N ALA A 72 -9.50 12.70 13.30
CA ALA A 72 -10.79 13.38 13.27
C ALA A 72 -10.62 14.88 13.60
N LYS A 73 -9.90 15.20 14.68
CA LYS A 73 -9.66 16.58 15.12
C LYS A 73 -8.86 17.39 14.09
N GLU A 74 -7.81 16.79 13.53
CA GLU A 74 -6.99 17.44 12.50
C GLU A 74 -7.71 17.52 11.16
N GLY A 75 -8.50 16.52 10.79
CA GLY A 75 -9.32 16.51 9.59
C GLY A 75 -10.47 17.53 9.65
N GLU A 76 -11.04 17.77 10.83
CA GLU A 76 -11.99 18.86 11.06
C GLU A 76 -11.32 20.24 10.99
N ALA A 77 -10.10 20.36 11.54
CA ALA A 77 -9.34 21.62 11.53
C ALA A 77 -8.72 21.96 10.17
N ALA A 78 -8.38 20.95 9.37
CA ALA A 78 -7.86 21.08 8.02
C ALA A 78 -8.33 19.87 7.19
N PRO A 79 -9.26 20.05 6.24
CA PRO A 79 -9.76 18.95 5.41
C PRO A 79 -8.72 18.40 4.43
N ASP A 80 -7.57 19.05 4.32
CA ASP A 80 -6.51 18.72 3.36
C ASP A 80 -5.18 18.44 4.09
N ALA A 81 -4.85 17.15 4.17
CA ALA A 81 -3.59 16.65 4.74
C ALA A 81 -2.36 17.19 3.98
N ASP A 82 -2.47 17.44 2.67
CA ASP A 82 -1.36 17.98 1.87
C ASP A 82 -1.12 19.45 2.17
N ALA A 83 -2.17 20.22 2.50
CA ALA A 83 -2.03 21.59 2.95
C ALA A 83 -1.29 21.67 4.30
N LEU A 84 -1.62 20.77 5.24
CA LEU A 84 -0.90 20.65 6.50
C LEU A 84 0.56 20.24 6.29
N ALA A 85 0.81 19.27 5.41
CA ALA A 85 2.16 18.82 5.08
C ALA A 85 3.01 19.94 4.45
N SER A 86 2.40 20.71 3.54
CA SER A 86 3.04 21.85 2.91
C SER A 86 3.37 22.96 3.91
N GLN A 87 2.48 23.24 4.86
CA GLN A 87 2.71 24.20 5.93
C GLN A 87 3.83 23.75 6.89
N ALA A 88 3.83 22.48 7.30
CA ALA A 88 4.86 21.92 8.15
C ALA A 88 6.24 22.01 7.47
N LEU A 89 6.31 21.73 6.17
CA LEU A 89 7.53 21.84 5.39
C LEU A 89 7.99 23.30 5.25
N ALA A 90 7.06 24.22 4.98
CA ALA A 90 7.34 25.66 4.87
C ALA A 90 7.81 26.28 6.19
N ALA A 91 7.38 25.74 7.33
CA ALA A 91 7.88 26.14 8.64
C ALA A 91 9.30 25.62 8.91
N ALA A 92 9.65 24.46 8.36
CA ALA A 92 10.95 23.81 8.60
C ALA A 92 12.05 24.24 7.62
N ALA A 93 11.72 24.76 6.43
CA ALA A 93 12.72 25.11 5.43
C ALA A 93 12.34 26.34 4.59
N PRO A 94 13.33 27.07 4.02
CA PRO A 94 13.04 28.19 3.13
C PRO A 94 12.22 27.79 1.89
N GLY A 95 11.15 28.53 1.61
CA GLY A 95 10.23 28.25 0.51
C GLY A 95 10.86 28.09 -0.88
N GLY A 96 11.91 28.86 -1.18
CA GLY A 96 12.65 28.75 -2.44
C GLY A 96 13.33 27.39 -2.61
N LEU A 97 13.93 26.84 -1.54
CA LEU A 97 14.59 25.53 -1.57
C LEU A 97 13.57 24.39 -1.67
N ILE A 98 12.41 24.54 -1.01
CA ILE A 98 11.31 23.58 -1.11
C ILE A 98 10.84 23.47 -2.56
N ALA A 99 10.60 24.59 -3.23
CA ALA A 99 10.11 24.60 -4.62
C ALA A 99 11.10 23.94 -5.61
N ASP A 100 12.41 24.07 -5.35
CA ASP A 100 13.47 23.49 -6.18
C ASP A 100 13.62 21.98 -6.01
N VAL A 101 13.32 21.45 -4.81
CA VAL A 101 13.63 20.07 -4.43
C VAL A 101 12.39 19.17 -4.32
N MET A 102 11.25 19.70 -3.90
CA MET A 102 10.06 18.93 -3.52
C MET A 102 8.90 19.07 -4.52
N LEU A 103 8.08 18.03 -4.60
CA LEU A 103 6.79 17.99 -5.27
C LEU A 103 5.69 17.98 -4.20
N LEU A 104 5.05 19.15 -4.01
CA LEU A 104 4.01 19.34 -2.99
C LEU A 104 2.63 18.70 -3.29
N PRO A 105 2.20 18.50 -4.55
CA PRO A 105 0.90 17.84 -4.80
C PRO A 105 0.92 16.36 -4.39
N ASP A 106 -0.09 15.89 -3.66
CA ASP A 106 -0.20 14.51 -3.18
C ASP A 106 1.00 14.12 -2.29
N LEU A 107 1.55 15.08 -1.54
CA LEU A 107 2.82 14.92 -0.83
C LEU A 107 2.76 13.80 0.20
N VAL A 108 1.68 13.73 0.99
CA VAL A 108 1.53 12.71 2.04
C VAL A 108 1.57 11.32 1.42
N ARG A 109 0.75 11.09 0.40
CA ARG A 109 0.68 9.82 -0.32
C ARG A 109 1.97 9.49 -1.05
N ARG A 110 2.61 10.45 -1.72
CA ARG A 110 3.91 10.26 -2.40
C ARG A 110 5.00 9.80 -1.45
N ILE A 111 5.08 10.40 -0.26
CA ILE A 111 6.03 9.99 0.78
C ILE A 111 5.75 8.54 1.18
N VAL A 112 4.51 8.23 1.56
CA VAL A 112 4.12 6.90 2.05
C VAL A 112 4.34 5.81 1.00
N VAL A 113 3.91 6.05 -0.23
CA VAL A 113 4.15 5.14 -1.36
C VAL A 113 5.65 4.96 -1.59
N THR A 114 6.44 6.04 -1.54
CA THR A 114 7.88 5.94 -1.76
C THR A 114 8.56 5.10 -0.70
N VAL A 115 8.24 5.31 0.57
CA VAL A 115 8.78 4.53 1.70
C VAL A 115 8.38 3.06 1.59
N ASP A 116 7.11 2.76 1.32
CA ASP A 116 6.61 1.39 1.14
C ASP A 116 7.29 0.69 -0.05
N ASN A 117 7.68 1.42 -1.10
CA ASN A 117 8.36 0.88 -2.27
C ASN A 117 9.89 0.75 -2.13
N LEU A 118 10.53 1.27 -1.08
CA LEU A 118 11.99 1.17 -0.91
C LEU A 118 12.54 -0.26 -0.83
N PRO A 119 11.87 -1.23 -0.18
CA PRO A 119 12.38 -2.62 -0.11
C PRO A 119 12.25 -3.38 -1.44
N ARG A 120 11.53 -2.83 -2.42
CA ARG A 120 11.26 -3.49 -3.70
C ARG A 120 12.40 -3.21 -4.69
N GLU A 121 12.60 -4.11 -5.64
CA GLU A 121 13.64 -3.95 -6.69
C GLU A 121 13.45 -2.71 -7.56
N LYS A 122 12.22 -2.19 -7.64
CA LYS A 122 11.85 -1.07 -8.50
C LYS A 122 11.21 0.04 -7.68
N VAL A 123 11.72 1.25 -7.86
CA VAL A 123 11.15 2.47 -7.26
C VAL A 123 10.28 3.20 -8.28
N ALA A 124 9.04 3.51 -7.89
CA ALA A 124 8.10 4.26 -8.72
C ALA A 124 8.48 5.74 -8.82
N ARG A 125 9.42 6.08 -9.72
CA ARG A 125 9.94 7.46 -9.89
C ARG A 125 8.87 8.54 -10.10
N LYS A 126 7.71 8.20 -10.67
CA LYS A 126 6.59 9.12 -10.87
C LYS A 126 5.92 9.56 -9.56
N LEU A 127 6.01 8.72 -8.53
CA LEU A 127 5.43 8.93 -7.20
C LEU A 127 6.46 9.45 -6.19
N ALA A 128 7.69 9.74 -6.64
CA ALA A 128 8.69 10.35 -5.78
C ALA A 128 8.18 11.71 -5.24
N PRO A 129 8.40 12.01 -3.94
CA PRO A 129 8.07 13.32 -3.36
C PRO A 129 9.11 14.39 -3.71
N VAL A 130 10.27 13.97 -4.24
CA VAL A 130 11.37 14.85 -4.67
C VAL A 130 11.40 14.97 -6.19
N ARG A 131 11.79 16.16 -6.66
CA ARG A 131 12.03 16.43 -8.08
C ARG A 131 13.29 15.70 -8.54
N ALA A 132 13.31 15.32 -9.82
CA ALA A 132 14.54 14.81 -10.43
C ALA A 132 15.57 15.94 -10.54
N ALA A 133 16.84 15.65 -10.25
CA ALA A 133 17.93 16.57 -10.52
C ALA A 133 17.93 16.97 -12.00
N ARG A 134 18.19 18.25 -12.28
CA ARG A 134 18.10 18.80 -13.64
C ARG A 134 19.12 18.13 -14.56
N GLY A 135 18.69 17.89 -15.81
CA GLY A 135 19.51 17.26 -16.84
C GLY A 135 19.80 15.76 -16.61
N PRO A 136 20.40 15.09 -17.61
CA PRO A 136 20.81 13.70 -17.50
C PRO A 136 21.93 13.52 -16.46
N PHE A 137 22.07 12.30 -15.95
CA PHE A 137 23.20 11.94 -15.09
C PHE A 137 24.51 11.94 -15.90
N ILE A 138 25.55 12.59 -15.36
CA ILE A 138 26.80 12.78 -16.08
C ILE A 138 27.75 11.63 -15.75
N VAL A 139 28.25 10.96 -16.78
CA VAL A 139 29.21 9.85 -16.66
C VAL A 139 30.51 10.29 -17.31
N ALA A 140 31.63 10.02 -16.65
CA ALA A 140 32.96 10.30 -17.15
C ALA A 140 33.75 8.99 -17.35
N GLY A 141 34.79 9.04 -18.17
CA GLY A 141 35.63 7.89 -18.50
C GLY A 141 35.18 7.11 -19.73
N GLU A 142 36.05 6.24 -20.21
CA GLU A 142 35.79 5.39 -21.38
C GLU A 142 34.97 4.15 -21.02
N GLU A 143 34.53 3.42 -22.06
CA GLU A 143 33.84 2.16 -21.90
C GLU A 143 34.73 1.15 -21.13
N GLY A 144 34.20 0.58 -20.05
CA GLY A 144 34.97 -0.28 -19.12
C GLY A 144 35.59 0.44 -17.92
N ALA A 145 35.67 1.78 -17.93
CA ALA A 145 36.19 2.60 -16.82
C ALA A 145 35.25 3.77 -16.47
N ARG A 146 33.94 3.58 -16.66
CA ARG A 146 32.92 4.59 -16.38
C ARG A 146 32.85 4.91 -14.89
N ARG A 147 32.86 6.20 -14.58
CA ARG A 147 32.73 6.77 -13.24
C ARG A 147 31.70 7.88 -13.21
N ILE A 148 31.27 8.26 -12.01
CA ILE A 148 30.42 9.43 -11.81
C ILE A 148 31.21 10.68 -12.24
N GLY A 149 30.63 11.49 -13.12
CA GLY A 149 31.25 12.76 -13.52
C GLY A 149 31.16 13.79 -12.39
N ASP A 150 32.21 14.60 -12.23
CA ASP A 150 32.33 15.58 -11.13
C ASP A 150 31.26 16.68 -11.21
N ASP A 151 30.78 16.97 -12.42
CA ASP A 151 29.68 17.93 -12.67
C ASP A 151 28.34 17.52 -12.02
N ASN A 152 28.19 16.28 -11.56
CA ASN A 152 27.02 15.89 -10.78
C ASN A 152 26.96 16.61 -9.42
N VAL A 153 28.07 17.09 -8.87
CA VAL A 153 28.07 17.87 -7.61
C VAL A 153 27.16 19.09 -7.74
N THR A 154 27.29 19.83 -8.83
CA THR A 154 26.43 20.99 -9.13
C THR A 154 24.96 20.58 -9.30
N ARG A 155 24.69 19.39 -9.88
CA ARG A 155 23.33 18.87 -10.07
C ARG A 155 22.62 18.59 -8.74
N TYR A 156 23.35 18.11 -7.75
CA TYR A 156 22.79 17.75 -6.44
C TYR A 156 22.91 18.86 -5.38
N HIS A 157 23.65 19.94 -5.67
CA HIS A 157 23.81 21.08 -4.75
C HIS A 157 22.49 21.63 -4.18
N PRO A 158 21.37 21.78 -4.95
CA PRO A 158 20.10 22.25 -4.38
C PRO A 158 19.54 21.31 -3.30
N PHE A 159 19.73 20.00 -3.46
CA PHE A 159 19.25 18.98 -2.50
C PHE A 159 20.06 19.02 -1.21
N VAL A 160 21.39 19.16 -1.32
CA VAL A 160 22.29 19.29 -0.17
C VAL A 160 21.97 20.57 0.59
N LYS A 161 21.86 21.70 -0.12
CA LYS A 161 21.51 22.99 0.48
C LYS A 161 20.15 22.97 1.16
N PHE A 162 19.16 22.27 0.59
CA PHE A 162 17.87 22.04 1.23
C PHE A 162 18.04 21.27 2.53
N ALA A 163 18.75 20.14 2.52
CA ALA A 163 18.96 19.32 3.71
C ALA A 163 19.70 20.07 4.83
N GLU A 164 20.69 20.90 4.48
CA GLU A 164 21.43 21.75 5.43
C GLU A 164 20.60 22.89 6.02
N ALA A 165 19.60 23.38 5.28
CA ALA A 165 18.77 24.51 5.68
C ALA A 165 17.52 24.11 6.49
N VAL A 166 17.24 22.82 6.63
CA VAL A 166 16.08 22.31 7.36
C VAL A 166 16.29 22.45 8.87
N ASP A 167 15.34 23.11 9.53
CA ASP A 167 15.21 23.07 10.99
C ASP A 167 14.64 21.71 11.42
N LEU A 168 15.51 20.83 11.92
CA LEU A 168 15.15 19.46 12.26
C LEU A 168 14.09 19.39 13.37
N SER A 169 14.14 20.28 14.36
CA SER A 169 13.18 20.30 15.47
C SER A 169 11.76 20.61 14.98
N THR A 170 11.63 21.60 14.10
CA THR A 170 10.37 22.00 13.47
C THR A 170 9.86 20.91 12.55
N LEU A 171 10.75 20.27 11.77
CA LEU A 171 10.35 19.17 10.90
C LEU A 171 9.81 17.98 11.71
N VAL A 172 10.47 17.60 12.81
CA VAL A 172 10.01 16.49 13.67
C VAL A 172 8.66 16.81 14.31
N LYS A 173 8.44 18.03 14.79
CA LYS A 173 7.11 18.46 15.29
C LYS A 173 6.03 18.35 14.22
N GLY A 174 6.35 18.76 12.99
CA GLY A 174 5.48 18.60 11.83
C GLY A 174 5.17 17.13 11.54
N TYR A 175 6.18 16.26 11.58
CA TYR A 175 6.03 14.82 11.38
C TYR A 175 5.11 14.17 12.43
N VAL A 176 5.33 14.44 13.73
CA VAL A 176 4.48 13.89 14.81
C VAL A 176 3.03 14.30 14.62
N ARG A 177 2.80 15.56 14.26
CA ARG A 177 1.46 16.08 13.97
C ARG A 177 0.81 15.37 12.78
N LEU A 178 1.54 15.22 11.67
CA LEU A 178 1.05 14.58 10.44
C LEU A 178 0.99 13.05 10.49
N TYR A 179 1.50 12.44 11.56
CA TYR A 179 1.56 10.99 11.69
C TYR A 179 0.23 10.27 11.43
N PRO A 180 -0.93 10.74 11.96
CA PRO A 180 -2.22 10.10 11.67
C PRO A 180 -2.55 10.06 10.17
N PHE A 181 -2.21 11.11 9.42
CA PHE A 181 -2.43 11.15 7.98
C PHE A 181 -1.47 10.23 7.22
N PHE A 182 -0.20 10.14 7.62
CA PHE A 182 0.72 9.17 7.05
C PHE A 182 0.27 7.73 7.32
N GLN A 183 -0.20 7.47 8.54
CA GLN A 183 -0.71 6.16 8.95
C GLN A 183 -1.97 5.78 8.17
N GLN A 184 -2.89 6.73 7.96
CA GLN A 184 -4.09 6.52 7.16
C GLN A 184 -3.73 6.28 5.69
N ALA A 185 -2.89 7.13 5.09
CA ALA A 185 -2.43 6.95 3.72
C ALA A 185 -1.70 5.62 3.51
N TYR A 186 -1.04 5.08 4.53
CA TYR A 186 -0.42 3.76 4.49
C TYR A 186 -1.46 2.63 4.49
N ARG A 187 -2.53 2.76 5.28
CA ARG A 187 -3.65 1.80 5.29
C ARG A 187 -4.41 1.79 3.97
N ASP A 188 -4.43 2.92 3.27
CA ASP A 188 -5.14 3.10 2.00
C ASP A 188 -4.31 2.73 0.75
N LEU A 189 -3.07 2.24 0.94
CA LEU A 189 -2.19 1.81 -0.17
C LEU A 189 -2.68 0.58 -0.93
#